data_AF-A0A418IBJ5-F1
#
_entry.id   AF-A0A418IBJ5-F1
#
_cell.length_a   1.000
_cell.length_b   1.000
_cell.length_c   1.000
_cell.angle_alpha   90.00
_cell.angle_beta   90.00
_cell.angle_gamma   90.00
#
_symmetry.space_group_name_H-M   'P 1'
#
loop_
_entity.id
_entity.type
_entity.pdbx_description
1 polymer ?
#
loop_
_entity_poly.entity_id
_entity_poly.type
_entity_poly.pdbx_seq_one_letter_code
_entity_poly.pdbx_strand_id
1 'polypeptide(L)'
;YVPFQAATGTSIFYCLVILPISIFIYLRIDWKNYLYSNKFEMVIGLVVAVVSMVLVILQGFNINLGIVAVTIYAHQAVFFIGILFSISGLYFRRLEFTGIGLLLCQKTIDAMISNSSITQIASIVIWILLLIVIIYYTIRISSRN
;
A
#
# COMPACT_ATOMS: atom_id res chain seq x y z
N TYR A 1 -14.84 23.09 13.80
CA TYR A 1 -14.41 22.88 12.41
C TYR A 1 -13.75 21.51 12.33
N VAL A 2 -14.30 20.60 11.53
CA VAL A 2 -13.65 19.30 11.29
C VAL A 2 -12.53 19.57 10.28
N PRO A 3 -11.27 19.28 10.61
CA PRO A 3 -10.17 19.55 9.69
C PRO A 3 -10.21 18.51 8.55
N PHE A 4 -10.11 19.00 7.32
CA PHE A 4 -10.14 18.21 6.09
C PHE A 4 -8.77 18.21 5.44
N GLN A 5 -8.38 17.08 4.86
CA GLN A 5 -7.14 16.94 4.11
C GLN A 5 -7.46 16.50 2.68
N ALA A 6 -6.80 17.10 1.70
CA ALA A 6 -7.03 16.81 0.30
C ALA A 6 -6.43 15.45 -0.05
N ALA A 7 -7.28 14.52 -0.51
CA ALA A 7 -6.84 13.28 -1.13
C ALA A 7 -7.21 13.30 -2.61
N THR A 8 -6.29 12.88 -3.47
CA THR A 8 -6.57 12.72 -4.90
C THR A 8 -7.52 11.55 -5.12
N GLY A 9 -8.49 11.69 -6.03
CA GLY A 9 -9.40 10.58 -6.38
C GLY A 9 -8.67 9.32 -6.83
N THR A 10 -7.49 9.47 -7.42
CA THR A 10 -6.58 8.38 -7.80
C THR A 10 -6.07 7.57 -6.60
N SER A 11 -5.71 8.23 -5.50
CA SER A 11 -5.23 7.54 -4.28
C SER A 11 -6.36 6.86 -3.52
N ILE A 12 -7.56 7.46 -3.50
CA ILE A 12 -8.78 6.86 -2.96
C ILE A 12 -9.14 5.59 -3.74
N PHE A 13 -9.13 5.67 -5.08
CA PHE A 13 -9.42 4.51 -5.93
C PHE A 13 -8.39 3.39 -5.73
N TYR A 14 -7.10 3.73 -5.60
CA TYR A 14 -6.07 2.76 -5.29
C TYR A 14 -6.30 2.06 -3.94
N CYS A 15 -6.61 2.82 -2.89
CA CYS A 15 -6.76 2.28 -1.54
C CYS A 15 -8.05 1.45 -1.37
N LEU A 16 -9.17 1.88 -1.98
CA LEU A 16 -10.48 1.24 -1.80
C LEU A 16 -10.77 0.12 -2.80
N VAL A 17 -10.14 0.13 -3.97
CA VAL A 17 -10.47 -0.81 -5.04
C VAL A 17 -9.29 -1.73 -5.33
N ILE A 18 -8.13 -1.15 -5.68
CA ILE A 18 -6.99 -1.94 -6.16
C ILE A 18 -6.38 -2.75 -5.03
N LEU A 19 -6.16 -2.12 -3.87
CA LEU A 19 -5.56 -2.77 -2.70
C LEU A 19 -6.40 -3.98 -2.21
N PRO A 20 -7.72 -3.88 -1.95
CA PRO A 20 -8.50 -5.04 -1.53
C PRO A 20 -8.62 -6.12 -2.60
N ILE A 21 -8.73 -5.77 -3.88
CA ILE A 21 -8.79 -6.76 -4.98
C ILE A 21 -7.48 -7.54 -5.07
N SER A 22 -6.34 -6.85 -4.99
CA SER A 22 -5.02 -7.51 -5.02
C SER A 22 -4.83 -8.46 -3.84
N ILE A 23 -5.26 -8.08 -2.63
CA ILE A 23 -5.23 -8.97 -1.45
C ILE A 23 -6.15 -10.17 -1.65
N PHE A 24 -7.35 -9.96 -2.20
CA PHE A 24 -8.31 -11.04 -2.43
C PHE A 24 -7.77 -12.08 -3.41
N ILE A 25 -7.19 -11.63 -4.54
CA ILE A 25 -6.53 -12.51 -5.52
C ILE A 25 -5.38 -13.26 -4.84
N TYR A 26 -4.58 -12.56 -4.05
CA TYR A 26 -3.44 -13.17 -3.37
C TYR A 26 -3.87 -14.27 -2.39
N LEU A 27 -4.87 -14.01 -1.53
CA LEU A 27 -5.43 -15.02 -0.63
C LEU A 27 -6.02 -16.20 -1.39
N ARG A 28 -6.67 -15.95 -2.54
CA ARG A 28 -7.22 -17.00 -3.41
C ARG A 28 -6.15 -17.88 -4.03
N ILE A 29 -5.01 -17.31 -4.41
CA ILE A 29 -3.86 -18.05 -4.94
C ILE A 29 -3.21 -18.89 -3.84
N ASP A 30 -3.03 -18.32 -2.65
CA ASP A 30 -2.45 -19.03 -1.50
C ASP A 30 -3.32 -20.20 -1.03
N TRP A 31 -4.65 -20.03 -1.10
CA TRP A 31 -5.59 -21.07 -0.71
C TRP A 31 -5.70 -22.20 -1.75
N LYS A 32 -5.45 -21.89 -3.03
CA LYS A 32 -5.38 -22.89 -4.10
C LYS A 32 -3.95 -23.42 -4.23
N ASN A 33 -3.61 -24.41 -3.41
CA ASN A 33 -2.34 -25.12 -3.48
C ASN A 33 -1.90 -25.44 -4.93
N TYR A 34 -0.63 -25.16 -5.22
CA TYR A 34 0.06 -25.00 -6.51
C TYR A 34 -0.03 -26.12 -7.58
N LEU A 35 -0.90 -27.12 -7.47
CA LEU A 35 -0.93 -28.25 -8.42
C LEU A 35 -1.67 -27.99 -9.74
N TYR A 36 -2.35 -26.85 -9.92
CA TYR A 36 -3.04 -26.57 -11.19
C TYR A 36 -2.87 -25.12 -11.67
N SER A 37 -2.55 -24.97 -12.95
CA SER A 37 -2.40 -23.69 -13.65
C SER A 37 -3.69 -22.88 -13.58
N ASN A 38 -3.72 -21.89 -12.70
CA ASN A 38 -4.90 -21.10 -12.39
C ASN A 38 -4.98 -19.88 -13.32
N LYS A 39 -5.23 -20.14 -14.62
CA LYS A 39 -5.27 -19.11 -15.68
C LYS A 39 -6.21 -17.95 -15.37
N PHE A 40 -7.32 -18.22 -14.65
CA PHE A 40 -8.32 -17.21 -14.31
C PHE A 40 -7.81 -16.16 -13.32
N GLU A 41 -7.19 -16.58 -12.20
CA GLU A 41 -6.64 -15.62 -11.22
C GLU A 41 -5.44 -14.84 -11.80
N MET A 42 -4.67 -15.47 -12.70
CA MET A 42 -3.59 -14.80 -13.43
C MET A 42 -4.12 -13.68 -14.35
N VAL A 43 -5.24 -13.92 -15.06
CA VAL A 43 -5.87 -12.91 -15.92
C VAL A 43 -6.42 -11.75 -15.10
N ILE A 44 -7.07 -12.01 -13.96
CA ILE A 44 -7.56 -10.94 -13.08
C ILE A 44 -6.37 -10.13 -12.53
N GLY A 45 -5.29 -10.77 -12.09
CA GLY A 45 -4.08 -10.09 -11.65
C GLY A 45 -3.46 -9.21 -12.74
N LEU A 46 -3.44 -9.69 -14.00
CA LEU A 46 -2.94 -8.92 -15.14
C LEU A 46 -3.83 -7.71 -15.45
N VAL A 47 -5.16 -7.85 -15.40
CA VAL A 47 -6.10 -6.73 -15.56
C VAL A 47 -5.87 -5.67 -14.48
N VAL A 48 -5.71 -6.08 -13.22
CA VAL A 48 -5.41 -5.16 -12.11
C VAL A 48 -4.08 -4.45 -12.33
N ALA A 49 -3.05 -5.14 -12.81
CA ALA A 49 -1.75 -4.55 -13.13
C ALA A 49 -1.85 -3.50 -14.26
N VAL A 50 -2.61 -3.77 -15.32
CA VAL A 50 -2.82 -2.82 -16.42
C VAL A 50 -3.58 -1.58 -15.94
N VAL A 51 -4.66 -1.74 -15.16
CA VAL A 51 -5.41 -0.61 -14.58
C VAL A 51 -4.52 0.23 -13.66
N SER A 52 -3.71 -0.44 -12.84
CA SER A 52 -2.72 0.19 -11.96
C SER A 52 -1.70 1.01 -12.74
N MET A 53 -1.15 0.45 -13.81
CA MET A 53 -0.19 1.13 -14.71
C MET A 53 -0.78 2.41 -15.31
N VAL A 54 -2.02 2.35 -15.80
CA VAL A 54 -2.72 3.51 -16.37
C VAL A 54 -2.91 4.61 -15.32
N LEU A 55 -3.27 4.26 -14.09
CA LEU A 55 -3.45 5.22 -13.00
C LEU A 55 -2.13 5.89 -12.58
N VAL A 56 -1.02 5.15 -12.57
CA VAL A 56 0.31 5.73 -12.29
C VAL A 56 0.71 6.72 -13.38
N ILE A 57 0.45 6.40 -14.65
CA ILE A 57 0.70 7.29 -15.78
C ILE A 57 -0.15 8.56 -15.65
N LEU A 58 -1.46 8.43 -15.39
CA LEU A 58 -2.36 9.58 -15.16
C LEU A 58 -1.87 10.48 -14.02
N GLN A 59 -1.45 9.89 -12.91
CA GLN A 59 -0.87 10.62 -11.78
C GLN A 59 0.42 11.35 -12.15
N GLY A 60 1.29 10.72 -12.95
CA GLY A 60 2.54 11.31 -13.44
C GLY A 60 2.32 12.53 -14.35
N PHE A 61 1.21 12.57 -15.08
CA PHE A 61 0.79 13.71 -15.90
C PHE A 61 -0.08 14.74 -15.13
N ASN A 62 -0.19 14.63 -13.80
CA ASN A 62 -1.07 15.46 -12.96
C ASN A 62 -2.56 15.42 -13.34
N ILE A 63 -3.00 14.40 -14.07
CA ILE A 63 -4.40 14.18 -14.41
C ILE A 63 -5.05 13.44 -13.23
N ASN A 64 -5.56 14.21 -12.27
CA ASN A 64 -6.25 13.66 -11.09
C ASN A 64 -7.75 13.45 -11.39
N LEU A 65 -8.30 12.32 -10.93
CA LEU A 65 -9.74 12.01 -10.95
C LEU A 65 -10.52 12.82 -9.89
N GLY A 66 -10.33 14.14 -9.89
CA GLY A 66 -10.85 15.06 -8.87
C GLY A 66 -10.02 15.08 -7.58
N ILE A 67 -10.10 16.20 -6.86
CA ILE A 67 -9.54 16.37 -5.52
C ILE A 67 -10.72 16.26 -4.55
N VAL A 68 -10.73 15.23 -3.72
CA VAL A 68 -11.80 14.99 -2.76
C VAL A 68 -11.27 15.35 -1.37
N ALA A 69 -11.99 16.22 -0.67
CA ALA A 69 -11.70 16.54 0.73
C ALA A 69 -12.11 15.35 1.59
N VAL A 70 -11.12 14.63 2.13
CA VAL A 70 -11.33 13.47 3.00
C VAL A 70 -11.09 13.92 4.44
N THR A 71 -11.91 13.43 5.37
CA THR A 71 -11.78 13.79 6.79
C THR A 71 -10.44 13.28 7.35
N ILE A 72 -9.89 14.00 8.33
CA ILE A 72 -8.67 13.55 9.03
C ILE A 72 -8.87 12.19 9.72
N TYR A 73 -10.08 11.91 10.22
CA TYR A 73 -10.41 10.61 10.82
C TYR A 73 -10.26 9.44 9.84
N ALA A 74 -10.53 9.63 8.55
CA ALA A 74 -10.33 8.60 7.55
C ALA A 74 -8.84 8.32 7.29
N HIS A 75 -7.99 9.35 7.29
CA HIS A 75 -6.54 9.17 7.18
C HIS A 75 -5.96 8.45 8.42
N GLN A 76 -6.48 8.77 9.61
CA GLN A 76 -6.12 8.05 10.84
C GLN A 76 -6.54 6.57 10.80
N ALA A 77 -7.72 6.25 10.26
CA ALA A 77 -8.15 4.87 10.07
C ALA A 77 -7.22 4.10 9.11
N VAL A 78 -6.80 4.72 8.00
CA VAL A 78 -5.84 4.12 7.05
C VAL A 78 -4.48 3.90 7.70
N PHE A 79 -4.03 4.78 8.59
CA PHE A 79 -2.80 4.60 9.36
C PHE A 79 -2.86 3.34 10.25
N PHE A 80 -3.98 3.13 10.97
CA PHE A 80 -4.17 1.92 11.78
C PHE A 80 -4.23 0.64 10.93
N ILE A 81 -4.88 0.71 9.77
CA ILE A 81 -4.87 -0.40 8.79
C ILE A 81 -3.43 -0.69 8.34
N GLY A 82 -2.64 0.35 8.06
CA GLY A 82 -1.21 0.22 7.71
C GLY A 82 -0.39 -0.50 8.80
N ILE A 83 -0.64 -0.19 10.07
CA ILE A 83 0.00 -0.89 11.21
C ILE A 83 -0.40 -2.37 11.23
N LEU A 84 -1.68 -2.69 11.06
CA LEU A 84 -2.15 -4.08 11.02
C LEU A 84 -1.52 -4.86 9.85
N PHE A 85 -1.40 -4.24 8.67
CA PHE A 85 -0.69 -4.82 7.52
C PHE A 85 0.80 -5.02 7.79
N SER A 86 1.45 -4.07 8.48
CA SER A 86 2.86 -4.18 8.84
C SER A 86 3.12 -5.36 9.79
N ILE A 87 2.32 -5.48 10.85
CA ILE A 87 2.42 -6.56 11.85
C ILE A 87 2.06 -7.92 11.25
N SER A 88 0.96 -8.00 10.50
CA SER A 88 0.56 -9.25 9.84
C SER A 88 1.59 -9.70 8.80
N GLY A 89 2.14 -8.78 8.01
CA GLY A 89 3.22 -9.10 7.06
C GLY A 89 4.46 -9.68 7.74
N LEU A 90 4.82 -9.15 8.91
CA LEU A 90 5.95 -9.65 9.70
C LEU A 90 5.64 -11.03 10.29
N TYR A 91 4.43 -11.22 10.83
CA TYR A 91 3.97 -12.50 11.39
C TYR A 91 3.96 -13.63 10.35
N PHE A 92 3.41 -13.37 9.15
CA PHE A 92 3.37 -14.35 8.06
C PHE A 92 4.70 -14.47 7.29
N ARG A 93 5.77 -13.79 7.73
CA ARG A 93 7.06 -13.68 7.02
C ARG A 93 6.92 -13.25 5.55
N ARG A 94 5.87 -12.45 5.26
CA ARG A 94 5.54 -11.90 3.94
C ARG A 94 5.89 -10.41 3.94
N LEU A 95 7.13 -10.14 3.58
CA LEU A 95 7.71 -8.79 3.57
C LEU A 95 6.99 -7.81 2.63
N GLU A 96 6.28 -8.32 1.62
CA GLU A 96 5.48 -7.53 0.68
C GLU A 96 4.34 -6.79 1.42
N PHE A 97 3.64 -7.48 2.32
CA PHE A 97 2.60 -6.86 3.14
C PHE A 97 3.17 -5.90 4.17
N THR A 98 4.37 -6.17 4.70
CA THR A 98 5.08 -5.23 5.58
C THR A 98 5.46 -3.95 4.83
N GLY A 99 5.97 -4.06 3.60
CA GLY A 99 6.30 -2.90 2.76
C GLY A 99 5.07 -2.05 2.43
N ILE A 100 3.95 -2.67 2.04
CA ILE A 100 2.69 -1.95 1.76
C ILE A 100 2.17 -1.26 3.03
N GLY A 101 2.19 -1.93 4.18
CA GLY A 101 1.77 -1.35 5.46
C GLY A 101 2.60 -0.12 5.85
N LEU A 102 3.92 -0.19 5.67
CA LEU A 102 4.83 0.93 5.94
C LEU A 102 4.62 2.11 4.98
N LEU A 103 4.33 1.85 3.70
CA LEU A 103 3.99 2.91 2.73
C LEU A 103 2.70 3.64 3.11
N LEU A 104 1.68 2.90 3.55
CA LEU A 104 0.42 3.50 4.03
C LEU A 104 0.67 4.37 5.27
N CYS A 105 1.46 3.88 6.23
CA CYS A 105 1.85 4.66 7.40
C CYS A 105 2.64 5.93 7.01
N GLN A 106 3.54 5.85 6.03
CA GLN A 106 4.31 7.01 5.54
C GLN A 106 3.38 8.09 4.97
N LYS A 107 2.39 7.70 4.16
CA LYS A 107 1.48 8.65 3.51
C LYS A 107 0.46 9.27 4.46
N THR A 108 0.20 8.63 5.59
CA THR A 108 -0.83 9.06 6.55
C THR A 108 -0.26 9.70 7.81
N ILE A 109 1.07 9.75 7.95
CA ILE A 109 1.72 10.30 9.14
C ILE A 109 1.45 11.80 9.36
N ASP A 110 1.32 12.55 8.27
CA ASP A 110 0.98 13.98 8.29
C ASP A 110 -0.42 14.24 8.89
N ALA A 111 -1.33 13.27 8.75
CA ALA A 111 -2.67 13.35 9.33
C ALA A 111 -2.71 12.93 10.81
N MET A 112 -1.68 12.22 11.28
CA MET A 112 -1.60 11.66 12.63
C MET A 112 -0.89 12.60 13.60
N ILE A 113 0.15 13.28 13.15
CA ILE A 113 0.99 14.15 13.97
C ILE A 113 0.93 15.57 13.42
N SER A 114 0.33 16.48 14.19
CA SER A 114 0.20 17.89 13.80
C SER A 114 1.50 18.68 13.94
N ASN A 115 2.49 18.16 14.66
CA ASN A 115 3.79 18.80 14.84
C ASN A 115 4.75 18.42 13.70
N SER A 116 5.04 19.38 12.80
CA SER A 116 5.86 19.19 11.61
C SER A 116 7.24 18.59 11.89
N SER A 117 7.89 18.95 13.00
CA SER A 117 9.23 18.45 13.34
C SER A 117 9.21 16.96 13.69
N ILE A 118 8.20 16.53 14.45
CA ILE A 118 8.03 15.13 14.84
C ILE A 118 7.62 14.30 13.62
N THR A 119 6.74 14.83 12.78
CA THR A 119 6.27 14.18 11.55
C THR A 119 7.42 13.90 10.58
N GLN A 120 8.33 14.86 10.39
CA GLN A 120 9.51 14.68 9.53
C GLN A 120 10.44 13.60 10.06
N ILE A 121 10.76 13.62 11.35
CA ILE A 121 11.61 12.60 11.98
C ILE A 121 10.98 11.22 11.79
N ALA A 122 9.69 11.08 12.09
CA ALA A 122 9.00 9.80 11.97
C ALA A 122 8.88 9.33 10.51
N SER A 123 8.69 10.24 9.54
CA SER A 123 8.73 9.90 8.12
C SER A 123 10.10 9.38 7.68
N ILE A 124 11.20 9.98 8.16
CA ILE A 124 12.56 9.51 7.86
C ILE A 124 12.77 8.10 8.43
N VAL A 125 12.33 7.85 9.66
CA VAL A 125 12.42 6.52 10.29
C VAL A 125 11.67 5.47 9.47
N ILE A 126 10.45 5.78 8.99
CA ILE A 126 9.68 4.86 8.15
C ILE A 126 10.42 4.58 6.84
N TRP A 127 10.99 5.60 6.19
CA TRP A 127 11.77 5.42 4.96
C TRP A 127 12.99 4.51 5.15
N ILE A 128 13.72 4.68 6.25
CA ILE A 128 14.86 3.82 6.60
C ILE A 128 14.40 2.37 6.77
N LEU A 129 13.30 2.16 7.50
CA LEU A 129 12.75 0.83 7.73
C LEU A 129 12.31 0.16 6.42
N LEU A 130 11.70 0.94 5.51
CA LEU A 130 11.31 0.49 4.18
C LEU A 130 12.51 0.06 3.34
N LEU A 131 13.59 0.85 3.38
CA LEU A 131 14.84 0.53 2.69
C LEU A 131 15.44 -0.79 3.21
N ILE A 132 15.47 -0.99 4.53
CA ILE A 132 15.93 -2.24 5.15
C ILE A 132 15.09 -3.43 4.65
N VAL A 133 13.76 -3.28 4.61
CA VAL A 133 12.84 -4.33 4.13
C VAL A 133 13.12 -4.69 2.67
N ILE A 134 13.34 -3.71 1.80
CA ILE A 134 13.65 -3.93 0.38
C ILE A 134 14.99 -4.66 0.21
N ILE A 135 16.05 -4.21 0.90
CA ILE A 135 17.37 -4.86 0.83
C ILE A 135 17.26 -6.31 1.32
N TYR A 136 16.62 -6.52 2.47
CA TYR A 136 16.46 -7.86 3.02
C TYR A 136 15.65 -8.78 2.10
N TYR A 137 14.57 -8.28 1.51
CA TYR A 137 13.78 -9.03 0.51
C TYR A 137 14.64 -9.41 -0.70
N THR A 138 15.42 -8.46 -1.22
CA THR A 138 16.31 -8.67 -2.38
C THR A 138 17.40 -9.70 -2.10
N ILE A 139 18.01 -9.69 -0.91
CA ILE A 139 19.00 -10.70 -0.51
C ILE A 139 18.35 -12.08 -0.40
N ARG A 140 17.17 -12.16 0.25
CA ARG A 140 16.45 -13.43 0.46
C ARG A 140 16.01 -14.08 -0.85
N ILE A 141 15.56 -13.30 -1.83
CA ILE A 141 15.20 -13.83 -3.14
C ILE A 141 16.44 -14.28 -3.92
N SER A 142 17.54 -13.52 -3.84
CA SER A 142 18.81 -13.87 -4.47
C SER A 142 19.44 -15.14 -3.86
N SER A 143 19.20 -15.45 -2.58
CA SER A 143 19.75 -16.66 -1.96
C SER A 143 18.93 -17.93 -2.21
N ARG A 144 17.74 -17.82 -2.82
CA ARG A 144 16.88 -18.98 -3.15
C ARG A 144 17.03 -19.41 -4.61
N ASN A 145 17.70 -18.61 -5.44
CA ASN A 145 18.25 -19.01 -6.73
C ASN A 145 19.65 -19.57 -6.55
#